data_AF-A0A646I618-F1
#
_entry.id   AF-A0A646I618-F1
#
_cell.length_a   1.000
_cell.length_b   1.000
_cell.length_c   1.000
_cell.angle_alpha   90.00
_cell.angle_beta   90.00
_cell.angle_gamma   90.00
#
_symmetry.space_group_name_H-M   'P 1'
#
loop_
_entity.id
_entity.type
_entity.pdbx_description
1 polymer ?
#
loop_
_entity_poly.entity_id
_entity_poly.type
_entity_poly.pdbx_seq_one_letter_code
_entity_poly.pdbx_strand_id
1 'polypeptide(L)'
;MSIITARQHPPHIRPVGGIICRMRHARTTAVLFTAFTLLGALTACGADSGDGGGTGGEGSSTEAGGTEEALREAVQAHVDAINGGRADAVHTLLSERCRAQTTMEEVEFSLELVKELYGDLTLEEVTVHEMDGHTALVEGKTGVEALDRAEEEDGGGRWIHEDGNWRNDECDDTDTAEAEGSFGEEDTDRSGADLALGETHTWDDSVALTVTEVTEIPAEGIGEYDYVSEGQTPFTVTLNIVNDSGSPVDLDDFYISVQGTTTGGSADSVYLDGSEFLEGRLAPGQTREHEEHFSLDTEKYGHDLVIETNRLSDFLNPDSPAWIATLGR
;
A
#
# COMPACT_ATOMS: atom_id res chain seq x y z
N MET A 1 6.89 29.74 -67.29
CA MET A 1 5.87 28.69 -67.45
C MET A 1 6.55 27.37 -67.08
N SER A 2 6.53 27.06 -65.78
CA SER A 2 7.15 25.87 -65.19
C SER A 2 6.10 25.20 -64.32
N ILE A 3 5.82 23.94 -64.61
CA ILE A 3 4.78 23.13 -63.96
C ILE A 3 5.44 22.41 -62.78
N ILE A 4 5.05 22.79 -61.56
CA ILE A 4 5.43 22.12 -60.32
C ILE A 4 4.45 20.97 -60.12
N THR A 5 4.97 19.74 -60.10
CA THR A 5 4.21 18.52 -59.83
C THR A 5 4.26 18.25 -58.33
N ALA A 6 3.15 18.45 -57.62
CA ALA A 6 3.00 18.06 -56.23
C ALA A 6 2.56 16.59 -56.15
N ARG A 7 3.35 15.73 -55.49
CA ARG A 7 2.98 14.35 -55.15
C ARG A 7 2.02 14.37 -53.96
N GLN A 8 0.81 13.87 -54.14
CA GLN A 8 -0.11 13.55 -53.04
C GLN A 8 0.45 12.35 -52.25
N HIS A 9 0.59 12.49 -50.94
CA HIS A 9 0.76 11.37 -50.01
C HIS A 9 -0.62 10.88 -49.56
N PRO A 10 -0.88 9.55 -49.51
CA PRO A 10 -2.10 9.02 -48.92
C PRO A 10 -2.04 9.11 -47.39
N PRO A 11 -3.20 9.28 -46.70
CA PRO A 11 -3.25 9.23 -45.25
C PRO A 11 -3.01 7.80 -44.75
N HIS A 12 -2.09 7.66 -43.79
CA HIS A 12 -1.90 6.42 -43.04
C HIS A 12 -3.10 6.19 -42.12
N ILE A 13 -3.91 5.19 -42.45
CA ILE A 13 -4.90 4.60 -41.54
C ILE A 13 -4.12 3.70 -40.56
N ARG A 14 -4.08 4.07 -39.27
CA ARG A 14 -3.61 3.17 -38.21
C ARG A 14 -4.78 2.30 -37.73
N PRO A 15 -4.60 1.00 -37.51
CA PRO A 15 -5.64 0.15 -36.95
C PRO A 15 -5.82 0.45 -35.46
N VAL A 16 -7.06 0.72 -35.07
CA VAL A 16 -7.54 0.70 -33.68
C VAL A 16 -7.65 -0.77 -33.28
N GLY A 17 -6.61 -1.28 -32.64
CA GLY A 17 -6.62 -2.56 -31.95
C GLY A 17 -6.62 -2.30 -30.44
N GLY A 18 -7.80 -2.02 -29.89
CA GLY A 18 -7.98 -1.95 -28.44
C GLY A 18 -7.82 -3.34 -27.84
N ILE A 19 -6.64 -3.62 -27.29
CA ILE A 19 -6.46 -4.72 -26.35
C ILE A 19 -7.16 -4.28 -25.08
N ILE A 20 -8.37 -4.80 -24.88
CA ILE A 20 -9.10 -4.73 -23.61
C ILE A 20 -8.29 -5.54 -22.61
N CYS A 21 -7.42 -4.86 -21.86
CA CYS A 21 -6.81 -5.42 -20.67
C CYS A 21 -7.91 -5.49 -19.61
N ARG A 22 -8.52 -6.67 -19.44
CA ARG A 22 -9.32 -6.95 -18.25
C ARG A 22 -8.35 -7.01 -17.06
N MET A 23 -8.05 -5.87 -16.45
CA MET A 23 -7.56 -5.84 -15.08
C MET A 23 -8.67 -6.40 -14.21
N ARG A 24 -8.61 -7.71 -13.93
CA ARG A 24 -9.06 -8.15 -12.62
C ARG A 24 -8.20 -7.37 -11.64
N HIS A 25 -8.82 -6.65 -10.71
CA HIS A 25 -8.12 -6.08 -9.57
C HIS A 25 -7.48 -7.24 -8.80
N ALA A 26 -6.26 -7.62 -9.21
CA ALA A 26 -5.27 -8.06 -8.26
C ALA A 26 -5.09 -6.86 -7.35
N ARG A 27 -5.32 -7.06 -6.05
CA ARG A 27 -5.00 -6.06 -5.05
C ARG A 27 -3.54 -5.72 -5.28
N THR A 28 -3.27 -4.53 -5.82
CA THR A 28 -1.91 -4.01 -5.95
C THR A 28 -1.50 -3.59 -4.55
N THR A 29 -1.22 -4.57 -3.70
CA THR A 29 -0.59 -4.34 -2.41
C THR A 29 0.85 -3.98 -2.74
N ALA A 30 1.15 -2.68 -2.69
CA ALA A 30 2.54 -2.24 -2.69
C ALA A 30 3.21 -2.90 -1.47
N VAL A 31 4.22 -3.73 -1.72
CA VAL A 31 5.06 -4.32 -0.68
C VAL A 31 5.84 -3.18 -0.05
N LEU A 32 5.29 -2.63 1.03
CA LEU A 32 5.91 -1.64 1.89
C LEU A 32 6.30 -2.37 3.18
N PHE A 33 7.60 -2.60 3.34
CA PHE A 33 8.14 -3.08 4.59
C PHE A 33 7.92 -2.02 5.67
N THR A 34 7.37 -2.44 6.81
CA THR A 34 6.91 -1.55 7.88
C THR A 34 7.67 -1.85 9.17
N ALA A 35 8.51 -0.89 9.57
CA ALA A 35 9.36 -0.94 10.75
C ALA A 35 8.58 -0.75 12.05
N PHE A 36 8.82 -1.62 13.05
CA PHE A 36 8.27 -1.47 14.41
C PHE A 36 9.35 -1.05 15.41
N THR A 37 9.07 0.00 16.17
CA THR A 37 9.95 0.58 17.20
C THR A 37 9.82 -0.17 18.53
N LEU A 38 10.89 -0.78 19.03
CA LEU A 38 10.90 -1.49 20.32
C LEU A 38 11.32 -0.58 21.48
N LEU A 39 10.37 -0.29 22.38
CA LEU A 39 10.57 0.42 23.64
C LEU A 39 11.02 -0.57 24.73
N GLY A 40 12.24 -0.41 25.23
CA GLY A 40 12.81 -1.27 26.28
C GLY A 40 12.21 -0.99 27.67
N ALA A 41 11.78 -2.06 28.35
CA ALA A 41 11.58 -2.09 29.80
C ALA A 41 12.34 -3.26 30.44
N LEU A 42 13.43 -2.92 31.12
CA LEU A 42 14.19 -3.80 32.00
C LEU A 42 13.31 -4.23 33.20
N THR A 43 13.14 -5.53 33.40
CA THR A 43 12.83 -6.07 34.73
C THR A 43 13.79 -7.20 35.10
N ALA A 44 14.48 -6.97 36.22
CA ALA A 44 15.41 -7.88 36.86
C ALA A 44 14.74 -8.66 37.99
N CYS A 45 15.01 -9.96 38.09
CA CYS A 45 14.99 -10.83 39.29
C CYS A 45 15.15 -12.28 38.78
N GLY A 46 15.80 -13.24 39.42
CA GLY A 46 16.33 -13.39 40.76
C GLY A 46 16.69 -14.89 40.92
N ALA A 47 17.71 -15.20 41.71
CA ALA A 47 18.31 -16.52 41.89
C ALA A 47 17.43 -17.54 42.63
N ASP A 48 17.67 -18.85 42.42
CA ASP A 48 17.93 -19.79 43.53
C ASP A 48 18.55 -21.13 43.06
N SER A 49 19.33 -21.76 43.94
CA SER A 49 20.12 -22.97 43.73
C SER A 49 19.36 -24.23 44.19
N GLY A 50 19.33 -25.28 43.37
CA GLY A 50 18.74 -26.57 43.75
C GLY A 50 19.51 -27.75 43.14
N ASP A 51 20.41 -28.33 43.93
CA ASP A 51 21.16 -29.56 43.64
C ASP A 51 20.27 -30.79 43.93
N GLY A 52 20.09 -31.66 42.93
CA GLY A 52 19.21 -32.81 43.01
C GLY A 52 19.44 -33.78 41.85
N GLY A 53 20.39 -34.70 42.06
CA GLY A 53 20.76 -35.74 41.09
C GLY A 53 19.63 -36.68 40.70
N GLY A 54 19.42 -36.83 39.39
CA GLY A 54 18.60 -37.84 38.76
C GLY A 54 19.27 -38.34 37.50
N THR A 55 19.98 -39.45 37.61
CA THR A 55 20.61 -40.18 36.49
C THR A 55 19.57 -41.14 35.91
N GLY A 56 19.09 -40.90 34.69
CA GLY A 56 18.15 -41.79 34.01
C GLY A 56 17.80 -41.22 32.65
N GLY A 57 18.27 -41.89 31.59
CA GLY A 57 18.34 -41.31 30.26
C GLY A 57 17.03 -41.22 29.50
N GLU A 58 17.05 -40.32 28.53
CA GLU A 58 16.55 -40.50 27.17
C GLU A 58 17.39 -39.55 26.32
N GLY A 59 17.92 -40.05 25.20
CA GLY A 59 18.77 -39.27 24.31
C GLY A 59 17.98 -38.12 23.74
N SER A 60 18.09 -36.95 24.37
CA SER A 60 17.71 -35.69 23.78
C SER A 60 18.62 -35.51 22.57
N SER A 61 18.11 -35.84 21.40
CA SER A 61 18.65 -35.37 20.13
C SER A 61 18.58 -33.85 20.22
N THR A 62 19.63 -33.23 20.75
CA THR A 62 19.90 -31.82 20.52
C THR A 62 19.98 -31.71 19.00
N GLU A 63 18.89 -31.32 18.35
CA GLU A 63 18.94 -30.93 16.96
C GLU A 63 20.09 -29.93 16.85
N ALA A 64 21.08 -30.27 16.05
CA ALA A 64 22.20 -29.39 15.84
C ALA A 64 21.63 -28.14 15.19
N GLY A 65 21.60 -27.03 15.94
CA GLY A 65 21.20 -25.73 15.42
C GLY A 65 22.04 -25.36 14.20
N GLY A 66 21.48 -24.50 13.35
CA GLY A 66 22.17 -23.97 12.18
C GLY A 66 23.43 -23.20 12.57
N THR A 67 24.42 -23.21 11.69
CA THR A 67 25.64 -22.41 11.84
C THR A 67 25.51 -21.07 11.12
N GLU A 68 26.27 -20.05 11.54
CA GLU A 68 26.29 -18.75 10.87
C GLU A 68 26.79 -18.85 9.43
N GLU A 69 27.74 -19.75 9.17
CA GLU A 69 28.25 -20.02 7.82
C GLU A 69 27.13 -20.53 6.90
N ALA A 70 26.31 -21.48 7.37
CA ALA A 70 25.17 -21.99 6.61
C ALA A 70 24.08 -20.93 6.41
N LEU A 71 23.89 -20.02 7.38
CA LEU A 71 22.95 -18.90 7.27
C LEU A 71 23.37 -17.94 6.14
N ARG A 72 24.65 -17.54 6.13
CA ARG A 72 25.20 -16.65 5.09
C ARG A 72 25.10 -17.28 3.70
N GLU A 73 25.32 -18.59 3.59
CA GLU A 73 25.13 -19.31 2.32
C GLU A 73 23.66 -19.29 1.87
N ALA A 74 22.70 -19.45 2.78
CA ALA A 74 21.28 -19.39 2.47
C ALA A 74 20.83 -17.99 2.01
N VAL A 75 21.34 -16.92 2.65
CA VAL A 75 21.08 -15.52 2.26
C VAL A 75 21.58 -15.27 0.83
N GLN A 76 22.81 -15.68 0.53
CA GLN A 76 23.36 -15.57 -0.84
C GLN A 76 22.53 -16.38 -1.84
N ALA A 77 22.13 -17.60 -1.50
CA ALA A 77 21.32 -18.44 -2.38
C ALA A 77 19.95 -17.81 -2.69
N HIS A 78 19.38 -17.06 -1.75
CA HIS A 78 18.13 -16.31 -1.93
C HIS A 78 18.32 -15.18 -2.93
N VAL A 79 19.34 -14.33 -2.76
CA VAL A 79 19.64 -13.24 -3.71
C VAL A 79 19.93 -13.80 -5.11
N ASP A 80 20.68 -14.90 -5.21
CA ASP A 80 20.97 -15.57 -6.48
C ASP A 80 19.70 -16.18 -7.13
N ALA A 81 18.71 -16.58 -6.33
CA ALA A 81 17.42 -17.06 -6.82
C ALA A 81 16.57 -15.90 -7.37
N ILE A 82 16.56 -14.75 -6.67
CA ILE A 82 15.88 -13.53 -7.10
C ILE A 82 16.45 -13.03 -8.43
N ASN A 83 17.77 -12.84 -8.52
CA ASN A 83 18.44 -12.40 -9.74
C ASN A 83 18.23 -13.35 -10.92
N GLY A 84 18.14 -14.65 -10.63
CA GLY A 84 17.88 -15.69 -11.63
C GLY A 84 16.43 -15.78 -12.09
N GLY A 85 15.49 -15.04 -11.49
CA GLY A 85 14.06 -15.19 -11.74
C GLY A 85 13.55 -16.61 -11.38
N ARG A 86 14.18 -17.28 -10.41
CA ARG A 86 13.90 -18.68 -10.05
C ARG A 86 12.84 -18.75 -8.95
N ALA A 87 11.58 -18.55 -9.32
CA ALA A 87 10.46 -18.54 -8.38
C ALA A 87 10.38 -19.79 -7.50
N ASP A 88 10.65 -20.98 -8.07
CA ASP A 88 10.68 -22.24 -7.32
C ASP A 88 11.77 -22.27 -6.24
N ALA A 89 12.94 -21.72 -6.56
CA ALA A 89 14.07 -21.66 -5.64
C ALA A 89 13.82 -20.62 -4.53
N VAL A 90 13.26 -19.46 -4.86
CA VAL A 90 12.84 -18.45 -3.86
C VAL A 90 11.78 -19.03 -2.94
N HIS A 91 10.71 -19.62 -3.48
CA HIS A 91 9.65 -20.23 -2.68
C HIS A 91 10.19 -21.35 -1.78
N THR A 92 11.12 -22.16 -2.26
CA THR A 92 11.78 -23.19 -1.44
C THR A 92 12.59 -22.60 -0.28
N LEU A 93 13.18 -21.42 -0.45
CA LEU A 93 13.98 -20.75 0.58
C LEU A 93 13.12 -20.04 1.64
N LEU A 94 11.82 -19.86 1.41
CA LEU A 94 10.90 -19.38 2.44
C LEU A 94 10.69 -20.43 3.54
N SER A 95 10.34 -20.01 4.75
CA SER A 95 9.95 -20.92 5.86
C SER A 95 8.68 -21.70 5.55
N GLU A 96 8.37 -22.76 6.29
CA GLU A 96 7.11 -23.49 6.10
C GLU A 96 5.89 -22.57 6.22
N ARG A 97 5.93 -21.67 7.22
CA ARG A 97 4.90 -20.65 7.47
C ARG A 97 4.72 -19.73 6.26
N CYS A 98 5.81 -19.22 5.71
CA CYS A 98 5.76 -18.30 4.58
C CYS A 98 5.38 -19.01 3.28
N ARG A 99 5.86 -20.23 3.03
CA ARG A 99 5.43 -21.05 1.88
C ARG A 99 3.93 -21.33 1.86
N ALA A 100 3.29 -21.42 3.04
CA ALA A 100 1.86 -21.66 3.14
C ALA A 100 1.01 -20.42 2.80
N GLN A 101 1.55 -19.22 2.99
CA GLN A 101 0.86 -17.95 2.75
C GLN A 101 1.17 -17.35 1.38
N THR A 102 2.37 -17.61 0.85
CA THR A 102 2.81 -17.08 -0.43
C THR A 102 2.58 -18.09 -1.55
N THR A 103 1.80 -17.69 -2.55
CA THR A 103 1.57 -18.50 -3.75
C THR A 103 2.72 -18.36 -4.74
N MET A 104 2.89 -19.34 -5.64
CA MET A 104 3.93 -19.28 -6.67
C MET A 104 3.73 -18.10 -7.65
N GLU A 105 2.48 -17.75 -7.95
CA GLU A 105 2.13 -16.64 -8.84
C GLU A 105 2.58 -15.29 -8.24
N GLU A 106 2.41 -15.10 -6.93
CA GLU A 106 2.90 -13.91 -6.22
C GLU A 106 4.43 -13.83 -6.22
N VAL A 107 5.13 -14.95 -6.05
CA VAL A 107 6.60 -14.98 -6.15
C VAL A 107 7.03 -14.59 -7.56
N GLU A 108 6.43 -15.17 -8.60
CA GLU A 108 6.74 -14.84 -10.00
C GLU A 108 6.53 -13.35 -10.30
N PHE A 109 5.39 -12.80 -9.88
CA PHE A 109 5.08 -11.38 -10.02
C PHE A 109 6.09 -10.49 -9.28
N SER A 110 6.44 -10.84 -8.05
CA SER A 110 7.41 -10.10 -7.24
C SER A 110 8.80 -10.09 -7.89
N LEU A 111 9.23 -11.22 -8.48
CA LEU A 111 10.51 -11.30 -9.19
C LEU A 111 10.55 -10.46 -10.45
N GLU A 112 9.46 -10.41 -11.22
CA GLU A 112 9.36 -9.53 -12.38
C GLU A 112 9.49 -8.06 -11.95
N LEU A 113 8.78 -7.67 -10.89
CA LEU A 113 8.82 -6.31 -10.34
C LEU A 113 10.22 -5.93 -9.83
N VAL A 114 10.88 -6.80 -9.03
CA VAL A 114 12.25 -6.56 -8.54
C VAL A 114 13.21 -6.39 -9.72
N LYS A 115 13.09 -7.23 -10.76
CA LYS A 115 13.94 -7.14 -11.95
C LYS A 115 13.72 -5.85 -12.73
N GLU A 116 12.48 -5.38 -12.84
CA GLU A 116 12.14 -4.13 -13.52
C GLU A 116 12.62 -2.90 -12.74
N LEU A 117 12.45 -2.89 -11.42
CA LEU A 117 12.80 -1.74 -10.56
C LEU A 117 14.30 -1.63 -10.26
N TYR A 118 14.95 -2.75 -9.95
CA TYR A 118 16.29 -2.76 -9.37
C TYR A 118 17.34 -3.50 -10.23
N GLY A 119 16.91 -4.31 -11.20
CA GLY A 119 17.82 -5.08 -12.04
C GLY A 119 18.41 -6.30 -11.30
N ASP A 120 19.71 -6.54 -11.47
CA ASP A 120 20.43 -7.59 -10.72
C ASP A 120 21.00 -6.99 -9.43
N LEU A 121 20.65 -7.58 -8.30
CA LEU A 121 21.13 -7.21 -6.97
C LEU A 121 22.52 -7.82 -6.73
N THR A 122 23.40 -7.11 -6.03
CA THR A 122 24.71 -7.66 -5.60
C THR A 122 24.78 -7.61 -4.10
N LEU A 123 24.87 -8.77 -3.43
CA LEU A 123 25.05 -8.81 -1.98
C LEU A 123 26.49 -8.38 -1.64
N GLU A 124 26.64 -7.18 -1.10
CA GLU A 124 27.94 -6.59 -0.75
C GLU A 124 28.38 -6.98 0.67
N GLU A 125 27.43 -6.97 1.61
CA GLU A 125 27.67 -7.23 3.02
C GLU A 125 26.50 -8.00 3.63
N VAL A 126 26.80 -8.88 4.58
CA VAL A 126 25.79 -9.57 5.40
C VAL A 126 26.17 -9.39 6.86
N THR A 127 25.28 -8.81 7.64
CA THR A 127 25.42 -8.62 9.08
C THR A 127 24.42 -9.50 9.81
N VAL A 128 24.89 -10.35 10.72
CA VAL A 128 24.02 -11.18 11.56
C VAL A 128 23.89 -10.47 12.91
N HIS A 129 22.71 -9.92 13.19
CA HIS A 129 22.44 -9.15 14.41
C HIS A 129 22.19 -10.06 15.60
N GLU A 130 21.35 -11.08 15.40
CA GLU A 130 20.95 -12.05 16.41
C GLU A 130 20.98 -13.46 15.83
N MET A 131 21.38 -14.45 16.63
CA MET A 131 21.37 -15.87 16.23
C MET A 131 21.43 -16.79 17.45
N ASP A 132 20.49 -17.73 17.56
CA ASP A 132 20.46 -18.75 18.63
C ASP A 132 20.58 -20.20 18.12
N GLY A 133 20.82 -20.37 16.82
CA GLY A 133 20.91 -21.66 16.14
C GLY A 133 19.57 -22.19 15.61
N HIS A 134 18.45 -21.57 15.99
CA HIS A 134 17.12 -21.89 15.44
C HIS A 134 16.49 -20.69 14.75
N THR A 135 16.80 -19.49 15.20
CA THR A 135 16.39 -18.22 14.61
C THR A 135 17.61 -17.32 14.39
N ALA A 136 17.48 -16.40 13.44
CA ALA A 136 18.45 -15.35 13.22
C ALA A 136 17.79 -14.08 12.64
N LEU A 137 18.43 -12.95 12.88
CA LEU A 137 18.10 -11.65 12.28
C LEU A 137 19.29 -11.18 11.44
N VAL A 138 19.07 -10.95 10.15
CA VAL A 138 20.13 -10.75 9.15
C VAL A 138 19.85 -9.52 8.31
N GLU A 139 20.82 -8.62 8.22
CA GLU A 139 20.81 -7.46 7.31
C GLU A 139 21.75 -7.74 6.13
N GLY A 140 21.29 -7.55 4.89
CA GLY A 140 22.00 -7.83 3.64
C GLY A 140 22.09 -6.61 2.71
N LYS A 141 23.23 -5.91 2.73
CA LYS A 141 23.42 -4.72 1.87
C LYS A 141 23.58 -5.10 0.41
N THR A 142 22.83 -4.43 -0.45
CA THR A 142 22.79 -4.68 -1.90
C THR A 142 23.46 -3.58 -2.73
N GLY A 143 23.81 -2.46 -2.10
CA GLY A 143 24.31 -1.25 -2.78
C GLY A 143 23.20 -0.39 -3.39
N VAL A 144 21.93 -0.82 -3.27
CA VAL A 144 20.76 -0.05 -3.67
C VAL A 144 20.24 0.71 -2.46
N GLU A 145 20.49 2.02 -2.42
CA GLU A 145 20.18 2.88 -1.26
C GLU A 145 18.73 2.77 -0.77
N ALA A 146 17.76 2.54 -1.66
CA ALA A 146 16.36 2.36 -1.28
C ALA A 146 16.12 1.05 -0.51
N LEU A 147 16.78 -0.05 -0.91
CA LEU A 147 16.65 -1.35 -0.24
C LEU A 147 17.45 -1.38 1.05
N ASP A 148 18.69 -0.89 1.01
CA ASP A 148 19.58 -0.88 2.18
C ASP A 148 19.00 -0.03 3.32
N ARG A 149 18.33 1.09 3.00
CA ARG A 149 17.63 1.90 4.01
C ARG A 149 16.43 1.19 4.62
N ALA A 150 15.59 0.56 3.80
CA ALA A 150 14.41 -0.16 4.30
C ALA A 150 14.84 -1.25 5.28
N GLU A 151 15.85 -2.03 4.91
CA GLU A 151 16.36 -3.10 5.76
C GLU A 151 16.99 -2.59 7.06
N GLU A 152 17.70 -1.45 7.03
CA GLU A 152 18.21 -0.77 8.24
C GLU A 152 17.09 -0.29 9.17
N GLU A 153 15.98 0.20 8.61
CA GLU A 153 14.80 0.68 9.37
C GLU A 153 14.01 -0.47 9.99
N ASP A 154 13.89 -1.60 9.28
CA ASP A 154 13.17 -2.80 9.74
C ASP A 154 13.99 -3.68 10.71
N GLY A 155 15.30 -3.43 10.81
CA GLY A 155 16.22 -4.19 11.67
C GLY A 155 16.75 -5.49 11.05
N GLY A 156 16.59 -5.65 9.73
CA GLY A 156 17.00 -6.84 8.98
C GLY A 156 15.93 -7.92 8.91
N GLY A 157 16.18 -8.90 8.05
CA GLY A 157 15.28 -10.00 7.79
C GLY A 157 15.39 -11.18 8.74
N ARG A 158 14.24 -11.79 9.03
CA ARG A 158 14.14 -12.93 9.94
C ARG A 158 14.40 -14.23 9.20
N TRP A 159 15.20 -15.09 9.82
CA TRP A 159 15.53 -16.42 9.31
C TRP A 159 15.27 -17.49 10.36
N ILE A 160 14.74 -18.63 9.95
CA ILE A 160 14.48 -19.79 10.80
C ILE A 160 15.22 -21.02 10.26
N HIS A 161 15.82 -21.81 11.16
CA HIS A 161 16.48 -23.06 10.82
C HIS A 161 15.50 -24.23 11.00
N GLU A 162 14.93 -24.69 9.89
CA GLU A 162 13.98 -25.80 9.82
C GLU A 162 14.49 -26.88 8.85
N ASP A 163 14.24 -28.16 9.17
CA ASP A 163 14.67 -29.31 8.36
C ASP A 163 16.17 -29.27 7.98
N GLY A 164 17.00 -28.75 8.88
CA GLY A 164 18.45 -28.64 8.69
C GLY A 164 18.89 -27.56 7.69
N ASN A 165 18.02 -26.60 7.35
CA ASN A 165 18.33 -25.50 6.43
C ASN A 165 17.82 -24.17 6.99
N TRP A 166 18.55 -23.09 6.74
CA TRP A 166 18.06 -21.74 7.00
C TRP A 166 17.04 -21.32 5.94
N ARG A 167 15.92 -20.76 6.40
CA ARG A 167 14.81 -20.28 5.58
C ARG A 167 14.49 -18.84 5.93
N ASN A 168 14.15 -18.04 4.93
CA ASN A 168 13.65 -16.69 5.13
C ASN A 168 12.21 -16.74 5.66
N ASP A 169 11.95 -16.07 6.77
CA ASP A 169 10.65 -16.00 7.45
C ASP A 169 10.04 -14.59 7.38
N GLU A 170 10.33 -13.88 6.28
CA GLU A 170 9.77 -12.58 5.92
C GLU A 170 8.66 -12.77 4.89
N CYS A 171 7.55 -13.32 5.33
CA CYS A 171 6.28 -13.15 4.63
C CYS A 171 5.53 -11.98 5.26
N ASP A 172 4.60 -11.42 4.50
CA ASP A 172 3.73 -10.35 4.98
C ASP A 172 2.97 -10.85 6.22
N ASP A 173 3.39 -10.39 7.41
CA ASP A 173 2.81 -10.76 8.71
C ASP A 173 1.49 -10.03 8.94
N THR A 174 0.63 -9.97 7.92
CA THR A 174 -0.73 -9.44 8.07
C THR A 174 -1.50 -10.16 9.17
N ASP A 175 -1.18 -11.44 9.44
CA ASP A 175 -1.77 -12.22 10.52
C ASP A 175 -1.16 -11.98 11.92
N THR A 176 0.06 -11.40 12.03
CA THR A 176 0.78 -11.30 13.32
C THR A 176 0.75 -9.90 13.91
N ALA A 177 0.49 -8.87 13.10
CA ALA A 177 0.17 -7.53 13.59
C ALA A 177 -1.18 -7.47 14.33
N GLU A 178 -2.04 -8.49 14.18
CA GLU A 178 -3.38 -8.54 14.79
C GLU A 178 -3.44 -9.25 16.16
N ALA A 179 -2.37 -9.88 16.65
CA ALA A 179 -2.41 -10.63 17.92
C ALA A 179 -2.12 -9.78 19.18
N GLU A 180 -1.57 -8.57 19.04
CA GLU A 180 -1.54 -7.54 20.11
C GLU A 180 -2.29 -6.25 19.69
N GLY A 181 -3.00 -6.30 18.56
CA GLY A 181 -3.83 -5.23 18.02
C GLY A 181 -4.90 -5.81 17.11
N SER A 182 -5.81 -6.59 17.69
CA SER A 182 -6.97 -7.20 17.04
C SER A 182 -7.77 -6.19 16.19
N PHE A 183 -7.45 -6.08 14.90
CA PHE A 183 -8.41 -5.70 13.87
C PHE A 183 -9.30 -6.93 13.60
N GLY A 184 -10.13 -7.25 14.60
CA GLY A 184 -11.25 -8.13 14.33
C GLY A 184 -12.09 -7.54 13.21
N GLU A 185 -12.71 -8.39 12.41
CA GLU A 185 -13.75 -8.08 11.42
C GLU A 185 -14.99 -7.40 12.05
N GLU A 186 -14.77 -6.24 12.67
CA GLU A 186 -15.69 -5.18 13.06
C GLU A 186 -15.06 -3.84 12.59
N ASP A 187 -14.71 -3.78 11.30
CA ASP A 187 -14.26 -2.55 10.62
C ASP A 187 -15.45 -1.61 10.34
N THR A 188 -16.21 -1.32 11.40
CA THR A 188 -17.33 -0.35 11.41
C THR A 188 -17.16 0.73 12.47
N ASP A 189 -16.10 0.70 13.26
CA ASP A 189 -15.81 1.74 14.25
C ASP A 189 -14.59 2.55 13.76
N ARG A 190 -14.69 3.13 12.56
CA ARG A 190 -13.85 4.26 12.16
C ARG A 190 -14.06 5.32 13.25
N SER A 191 -13.04 5.57 14.07
CA SER A 191 -13.14 6.46 15.24
C SER A 191 -13.30 7.94 14.89
N GLY A 192 -13.23 8.30 13.60
CA GLY A 192 -13.68 9.58 13.10
C GLY A 192 -15.21 9.64 13.09
N ALA A 193 -15.79 10.55 13.87
CA ALA A 193 -17.22 10.80 13.81
C ALA A 193 -17.62 11.20 12.37
N ASP A 194 -18.57 10.47 11.79
CA ASP A 194 -19.21 10.81 10.51
C ASP A 194 -19.67 12.27 10.52
N LEU A 195 -19.14 13.07 9.60
CA LEU A 195 -19.45 14.48 9.46
C LEU A 195 -20.67 14.67 8.55
N ALA A 196 -21.54 15.60 8.90
CA ALA A 196 -22.59 16.04 7.97
C ALA A 196 -22.01 17.01 6.92
N LEU A 197 -22.65 17.11 5.75
CA LEU A 197 -22.33 18.17 4.79
C LEU A 197 -22.34 19.56 5.46
N GLY A 198 -21.32 20.36 5.17
CA GLY A 198 -21.09 21.66 5.77
C GLY A 198 -20.31 21.63 7.09
N GLU A 199 -20.08 20.48 7.70
CA GLU A 199 -19.19 20.36 8.86
C GLU A 199 -17.72 20.35 8.43
N THR A 200 -16.88 20.98 9.25
CA THR A 200 -15.45 21.16 8.99
C THR A 200 -14.62 20.17 9.78
N HIS A 201 -13.74 19.45 9.10
CA HIS A 201 -12.63 18.75 9.74
C HIS A 201 -11.41 19.67 9.79
N THR A 202 -10.63 19.63 10.87
CA THR A 202 -9.39 20.41 11.02
C THR A 202 -8.30 19.48 11.51
N TRP A 203 -7.22 19.39 10.71
CA TRP A 203 -6.01 18.64 11.06
C TRP A 203 -5.19 19.41 12.11
N ASP A 204 -4.28 18.71 12.79
CA ASP A 204 -3.44 19.28 13.84
C ASP A 204 -2.55 20.44 13.36
N ASP A 205 -2.24 20.47 12.06
CA ASP A 205 -1.47 21.55 11.42
C ASP A 205 -2.31 22.80 11.09
N SER A 206 -3.58 22.84 11.51
CA SER A 206 -4.53 23.94 11.28
C SER A 206 -4.96 24.10 9.81
N VAL A 207 -4.78 23.06 8.99
CA VAL A 207 -5.49 22.97 7.72
C VAL A 207 -6.90 22.45 7.98
N ALA A 208 -7.88 22.96 7.25
CA ALA A 208 -9.27 22.56 7.41
C ALA A 208 -9.93 22.28 6.07
N LEU A 209 -10.82 21.29 6.04
CA LEU A 209 -11.61 20.93 4.87
C LEU A 209 -13.08 20.77 5.25
N THR A 210 -13.94 21.25 4.36
CA THR A 210 -15.38 21.06 4.44
C THR A 210 -15.90 20.56 3.11
N VAL A 211 -16.66 19.47 3.12
CA VAL A 211 -17.52 19.10 1.99
C VAL A 211 -18.80 19.93 2.09
N THR A 212 -18.95 20.91 1.20
CA THR A 212 -20.04 21.90 1.29
C THR A 212 -21.31 21.43 0.59
N GLU A 213 -21.19 20.73 -0.53
CA GLU A 213 -22.31 20.36 -1.38
C GLU A 213 -22.03 19.08 -2.17
N VAL A 214 -23.09 18.33 -2.49
CA VAL A 214 -23.07 17.22 -3.45
C VAL A 214 -24.24 17.37 -4.40
N THR A 215 -23.95 17.54 -5.70
CA THR A 215 -24.95 17.88 -6.71
C THR A 215 -24.92 16.90 -7.86
N GLU A 216 -26.06 16.31 -8.19
CA GLU A 216 -26.19 15.45 -9.38
C GLU A 216 -26.00 16.27 -10.66
N ILE A 217 -25.20 15.74 -11.59
CA ILE A 217 -24.98 16.37 -12.88
C ILE A 217 -26.06 15.86 -13.84
N PRO A 218 -26.94 16.73 -14.37
CA PRO A 218 -27.97 16.29 -15.29
C PRO A 218 -27.34 15.83 -16.61
N ALA A 219 -28.03 14.94 -17.34
CA ALA A 219 -27.51 14.37 -18.58
C ALA A 219 -27.16 15.43 -19.64
N GLU A 220 -27.88 16.55 -19.68
CA GLU A 220 -27.56 17.69 -20.56
C GLU A 220 -26.31 18.49 -20.15
N GLY A 221 -25.82 18.28 -18.92
CA GLY A 221 -24.58 18.87 -18.40
C GLY A 221 -23.33 18.08 -18.77
N ILE A 222 -23.48 16.86 -19.30
CA ILE A 222 -22.37 16.03 -19.77
C ILE A 222 -22.02 16.44 -21.20
N GLY A 223 -20.82 16.98 -21.39
CA GLY A 223 -20.29 17.39 -22.69
C GLY A 223 -20.11 16.22 -23.65
N GLU A 224 -20.00 16.51 -24.95
CA GLU A 224 -19.80 15.48 -26.00
C GLU A 224 -18.53 14.64 -25.79
N TYR A 225 -17.52 15.22 -25.12
CA TYR A 225 -16.23 14.58 -24.86
C TYR A 225 -16.09 14.06 -23.43
N ASP A 226 -17.09 14.29 -22.59
CA ASP A 226 -17.11 13.81 -21.22
C ASP A 226 -17.49 12.34 -21.21
N TYR A 227 -16.82 11.57 -20.36
CA TYR A 227 -17.05 10.12 -20.27
C TYR A 227 -17.63 9.78 -18.91
N VAL A 228 -18.86 9.26 -18.93
CA VAL A 228 -19.52 8.65 -17.77
C VAL A 228 -19.85 7.21 -18.13
N SER A 229 -19.51 6.26 -17.25
CA SER A 229 -19.82 4.85 -17.47
C SER A 229 -21.33 4.62 -17.61
N GLU A 230 -21.73 3.77 -18.57
CA GLU A 230 -23.14 3.47 -18.81
C GLU A 230 -23.82 2.95 -17.54
N GLY A 231 -24.98 3.53 -17.19
CA GLY A 231 -25.75 3.16 -16.01
C GLY A 231 -25.31 3.83 -14.70
N GLN A 232 -24.28 4.67 -14.72
CA GLN A 232 -23.89 5.45 -13.55
C GLN A 232 -24.51 6.85 -13.55
N THR A 233 -24.77 7.35 -12.35
CA THR A 233 -25.26 8.70 -12.08
C THR A 233 -24.05 9.60 -11.78
N PRO A 234 -23.74 10.60 -12.63
CA PRO A 234 -22.64 11.52 -12.39
C PRO A 234 -23.03 12.61 -11.38
N PHE A 235 -22.09 13.06 -10.55
CA PHE A 235 -22.28 14.11 -9.56
C PHE A 235 -20.99 14.87 -9.25
N THR A 236 -21.14 16.07 -8.71
CA THR A 236 -20.06 16.94 -8.23
C THR A 236 -20.05 16.93 -6.70
N VAL A 237 -18.86 16.85 -6.12
CA VAL A 237 -18.58 17.09 -4.70
C VAL A 237 -17.83 18.42 -4.59
N THR A 238 -18.42 19.38 -3.89
CA THR A 238 -17.80 20.69 -3.68
C THR A 238 -17.07 20.72 -2.34
N LEU A 239 -15.80 21.12 -2.38
CA LEU A 239 -14.89 21.17 -1.25
C LEU A 239 -14.50 22.63 -0.98
N ASN A 240 -14.32 22.95 0.30
CA ASN A 240 -13.72 24.20 0.72
C ASN A 240 -12.54 23.93 1.65
N ILE A 241 -11.33 24.28 1.19
CA ILE A 241 -10.06 24.06 1.89
C ILE A 241 -9.56 25.40 2.44
N VAL A 242 -9.28 25.45 3.74
CA VAL A 242 -8.74 26.63 4.42
C VAL A 242 -7.36 26.29 4.98
N ASN A 243 -6.36 27.08 4.62
CA ASN A 243 -5.02 26.97 5.20
C ASN A 243 -4.82 28.05 6.26
N ASP A 244 -5.20 27.77 7.50
CA ASP A 244 -4.91 28.63 8.65
C ASP A 244 -3.54 28.33 9.30
N SER A 245 -2.77 27.41 8.70
CA SER A 245 -1.41 27.11 9.15
C SER A 245 -0.43 28.26 8.88
N GLY A 246 0.77 28.15 9.46
CA GLY A 246 1.87 29.09 9.21
C GLY A 246 2.66 28.85 7.92
N SER A 247 2.33 27.80 7.15
CA SER A 247 3.11 27.33 5.99
C SER A 247 2.23 27.10 4.77
N PRO A 248 2.75 27.22 3.53
CA PRO A 248 1.95 26.88 2.35
C PRO A 248 1.71 25.36 2.29
N VAL A 249 0.46 24.98 2.06
CA VAL A 249 0.00 23.59 1.93
C VAL A 249 0.07 23.17 0.47
N ASP A 250 0.46 21.92 0.23
CA ASP A 250 0.39 21.30 -1.09
C ASP A 250 -1.03 20.76 -1.31
N LEU A 251 -1.69 21.16 -2.38
CA LEU A 251 -3.06 20.71 -2.70
C LEU A 251 -3.04 19.31 -3.30
N ASP A 252 -1.92 18.90 -3.90
CA ASP A 252 -1.71 17.54 -4.42
C ASP A 252 -1.64 16.49 -3.29
N ASP A 253 -1.56 16.95 -2.02
CA ASP A 253 -1.56 16.10 -0.83
C ASP A 253 -2.95 15.49 -0.54
N PHE A 254 -4.03 16.09 -1.04
CA PHE A 254 -5.40 15.67 -0.75
C PHE A 254 -5.88 14.61 -1.73
N TYR A 255 -6.35 13.49 -1.19
CA TYR A 255 -7.00 12.43 -1.96
C TYR A 255 -8.45 12.25 -1.50
N ILE A 256 -9.38 12.39 -2.43
CA ILE A 256 -10.81 12.25 -2.17
C ILE A 256 -11.30 10.94 -2.78
N SER A 257 -12.02 10.16 -1.97
CA SER A 257 -12.69 8.95 -2.44
C SER A 257 -14.15 8.97 -2.01
N VAL A 258 -15.02 8.38 -2.83
CA VAL A 258 -16.46 8.33 -2.58
C VAL A 258 -16.95 6.90 -2.69
N GLN A 259 -17.76 6.48 -1.71
CA GLN A 259 -18.33 5.14 -1.64
C GLN A 259 -19.84 5.20 -1.39
N GLY A 260 -20.60 4.24 -1.92
CA GLY A 260 -22.01 4.04 -1.56
C GLY A 260 -22.16 3.41 -0.18
N THR A 261 -23.01 3.97 0.68
CA THR A 261 -23.18 3.49 2.08
C THR A 261 -24.11 2.29 2.18
N THR A 262 -25.03 2.09 1.21
CA THR A 262 -26.13 1.12 1.38
C THR A 262 -25.66 -0.31 1.15
N THR A 263 -24.83 -0.54 0.14
CA THR A 263 -24.31 -1.88 -0.19
C THR A 263 -22.83 -1.86 -0.60
N GLY A 264 -22.10 -0.80 -0.25
CA GLY A 264 -20.74 -0.54 -0.73
C GLY A 264 -20.72 -0.03 -2.17
N GLY A 265 -19.55 -0.16 -2.82
CA GLY A 265 -19.31 0.30 -4.19
C GLY A 265 -18.56 1.63 -4.22
N SER A 266 -17.46 1.67 -4.96
CA SER A 266 -16.66 2.88 -5.15
C SER A 266 -17.22 3.68 -6.32
N ALA A 267 -17.29 5.00 -6.16
CA ALA A 267 -17.56 5.90 -7.27
C ALA A 267 -16.33 6.00 -8.16
N ASP A 268 -16.54 6.09 -9.48
CA ASP A 268 -15.48 6.33 -10.45
C ASP A 268 -15.26 7.85 -10.58
N SER A 269 -14.01 8.31 -10.64
CA SER A 269 -13.73 9.73 -10.97
C SER A 269 -14.14 10.04 -12.40
N VAL A 270 -14.80 11.17 -12.60
CA VAL A 270 -15.26 11.67 -13.90
C VAL A 270 -14.47 12.91 -14.25
N TYR A 271 -13.99 12.99 -15.50
CA TYR A 271 -13.39 14.20 -16.04
C TYR A 271 -14.41 14.91 -16.92
N LEU A 272 -14.77 16.14 -16.56
CA LEU A 272 -15.65 16.99 -17.35
C LEU A 272 -14.84 18.09 -18.04
N ASP A 273 -15.30 18.56 -19.19
CA ASP A 273 -14.68 19.70 -19.87
C ASP A 273 -14.70 20.94 -18.96
N GLY A 274 -13.52 21.46 -18.65
CA GLY A 274 -13.34 22.61 -17.76
C GLY A 274 -13.13 22.26 -16.29
N SER A 275 -13.12 20.97 -15.90
CA SER A 275 -12.70 20.58 -14.55
C SER A 275 -11.24 21.00 -14.29
N GLU A 276 -11.02 21.62 -13.14
CA GLU A 276 -9.69 21.95 -12.64
C GLU A 276 -9.19 20.78 -11.78
N PHE A 277 -7.88 20.51 -11.76
CA PHE A 277 -7.30 19.55 -10.82
C PHE A 277 -7.04 20.22 -9.47
N LEU A 278 -7.14 19.46 -8.38
CA LEU A 278 -6.75 19.94 -7.05
C LEU A 278 -5.22 19.95 -6.94
N GLU A 279 -4.57 20.92 -7.58
CA GLU A 279 -3.11 20.97 -7.69
C GLU A 279 -2.49 22.28 -7.18
N GLY A 280 -1.19 22.25 -6.91
CA GLY A 280 -0.39 23.43 -6.56
C GLY A 280 -0.39 23.76 -5.06
N ARG A 281 -0.19 25.03 -4.71
CA ARG A 281 0.06 25.43 -3.31
C ARG A 281 -0.93 26.48 -2.79
N LEU A 282 -1.54 26.20 -1.65
CA LEU A 282 -2.40 27.14 -0.93
C LEU A 282 -1.59 27.90 0.11
N ALA A 283 -1.43 29.21 -0.07
CA ALA A 283 -0.66 30.04 0.87
C ALA A 283 -1.35 30.18 2.24
N PRO A 284 -0.60 30.49 3.33
CA PRO A 284 -1.18 30.79 4.64
C PRO A 284 -2.28 31.85 4.62
N GLY A 285 -3.36 31.59 5.35
CA GLY A 285 -4.56 32.42 5.45
C GLY A 285 -5.39 32.50 4.16
N GLN A 286 -5.17 31.60 3.20
CA GLN A 286 -5.98 31.51 1.98
C GLN A 286 -7.01 30.39 2.06
N THR A 287 -8.04 30.53 1.24
CA THR A 287 -9.12 29.57 1.07
C THR A 287 -9.24 29.20 -0.40
N ARG A 288 -9.53 27.93 -0.68
CA ARG A 288 -9.77 27.40 -2.02
C ARG A 288 -11.07 26.61 -2.03
N GLU A 289 -12.01 27.04 -2.86
CA GLU A 289 -13.14 26.21 -3.28
C GLU A 289 -12.69 25.35 -4.47
N HIS A 290 -13.11 24.09 -4.47
CA HIS A 290 -12.75 23.11 -5.49
C HIS A 290 -13.91 22.14 -5.76
N GLU A 291 -14.04 21.70 -7.00
CA GLU A 291 -15.06 20.73 -7.42
C GLU A 291 -14.37 19.45 -7.90
N GLU A 292 -14.76 18.32 -7.32
CA GLU A 292 -14.38 16.98 -7.79
C GLU A 292 -15.61 16.28 -8.37
N HIS A 293 -15.47 15.57 -9.48
CA HIS A 293 -16.59 14.90 -10.14
C HIS A 293 -16.43 13.39 -10.11
N PHE A 294 -17.55 12.71 -9.84
CA PHE A 294 -17.62 11.27 -9.71
C PHE A 294 -18.85 10.71 -10.39
N SER A 295 -18.91 9.40 -10.57
CA SER A 295 -20.11 8.69 -10.98
C SER A 295 -20.26 7.37 -10.21
N LEU A 296 -21.50 7.03 -9.84
CA LEU A 296 -21.82 5.82 -9.09
C LEU A 296 -23.08 5.16 -9.69
N ASP A 297 -23.12 3.82 -9.72
CA ASP A 297 -24.35 3.08 -10.04
C ASP A 297 -25.31 3.17 -8.85
N THR A 298 -26.12 4.24 -8.81
CA THR A 298 -27.04 4.52 -7.70
C THR A 298 -28.23 3.56 -7.65
N GLU A 299 -28.57 2.91 -8.77
CA GLU A 299 -29.58 1.84 -8.78
C GLU A 299 -29.10 0.62 -7.99
N LYS A 300 -27.79 0.31 -8.09
CA LYS A 300 -27.17 -0.82 -7.39
C LYS A 300 -26.74 -0.49 -5.97
N TYR A 301 -26.09 0.66 -5.77
CA TYR A 301 -25.38 1.00 -4.52
C TYR A 301 -26.12 1.99 -3.62
N GLY A 302 -27.27 2.52 -4.07
CA GLY A 302 -28.04 3.52 -3.35
C GLY A 302 -27.56 4.95 -3.61
N HIS A 303 -28.27 5.92 -3.02
CA HIS A 303 -27.99 7.35 -3.15
C HIS A 303 -27.24 7.95 -1.95
N ASP A 304 -27.09 7.19 -0.87
CA ASP A 304 -26.35 7.62 0.30
C ASP A 304 -24.86 7.35 0.10
N LEU A 305 -24.03 8.36 0.38
CA LEU A 305 -22.61 8.39 0.09
C LEU A 305 -21.78 8.59 1.37
N VAL A 306 -20.61 7.95 1.42
CA VAL A 306 -19.49 8.33 2.28
C VAL A 306 -18.44 8.99 1.41
N ILE A 307 -18.02 10.20 1.78
CA ILE A 307 -16.95 10.93 1.12
C ILE A 307 -15.77 10.95 2.10
N GLU A 308 -14.70 10.23 1.79
CA GLU A 308 -13.50 10.16 2.63
C GLU A 308 -12.41 11.02 2.01
N THR A 309 -11.71 11.80 2.85
CA THR A 309 -10.55 12.56 2.41
C THR A 309 -9.31 12.14 3.18
N ASN A 310 -8.24 11.84 2.46
CA ASN A 310 -6.93 11.47 3.00
C ASN A 310 -5.91 12.56 2.66
N ARG A 311 -4.87 12.69 3.49
CA ARG A 311 -3.67 13.45 3.17
C ARG A 311 -2.49 12.50 3.02
N LEU A 312 -1.71 12.63 1.94
CA LEU A 312 -0.53 11.78 1.72
C LEU A 312 0.52 11.97 2.83
N SER A 313 0.66 13.18 3.36
CA SER A 313 1.51 13.47 4.53
C SER A 313 1.11 12.68 5.77
N ASP A 314 -0.16 12.29 5.85
CA ASP A 314 -0.79 11.63 6.99
C ASP A 314 -1.25 10.22 6.61
N PHE A 315 -0.71 9.61 5.55
CA PHE A 315 -1.18 8.31 5.02
C PHE A 315 -1.11 7.16 6.06
N LEU A 316 -0.28 7.31 7.10
CA LEU A 316 -0.20 6.36 8.21
C LEU A 316 -1.27 6.58 9.30
N ASN A 317 -2.09 7.62 9.18
CA ASN A 317 -3.18 7.89 10.10
C ASN A 317 -4.45 7.15 9.64
N PRO A 318 -4.95 6.16 10.41
CA PRO A 318 -6.14 5.42 10.04
C PRO A 318 -7.43 6.26 10.14
N ASP A 319 -7.39 7.42 10.80
CA ASP A 319 -8.57 8.25 11.09
C ASP A 319 -8.80 9.32 10.00
N SER A 320 -9.10 8.88 8.78
CA SER A 320 -9.47 9.80 7.69
C SER A 320 -10.87 10.36 7.91
N PRO A 321 -11.07 11.69 7.81
CA PRO A 321 -12.39 12.27 7.96
C PRO A 321 -13.33 11.80 6.85
N ALA A 322 -14.56 11.49 7.26
CA ALA A 322 -15.63 11.02 6.39
C ALA A 322 -16.85 11.94 6.50
N TRP A 323 -17.46 12.29 5.36
CA TRP A 323 -18.72 13.02 5.30
C TRP A 323 -19.84 12.13 4.74
N ILE A 324 -21.02 12.22 5.36
CA ILE A 324 -22.22 11.53 4.89
C ILE A 324 -23.10 12.48 4.08
N ALA A 325 -23.44 12.05 2.88
CA ALA A 325 -24.26 12.80 1.94
C ALA A 325 -25.35 11.91 1.31
N THR A 326 -26.38 12.54 0.72
CA THR A 326 -27.38 11.84 -0.10
C THR A 326 -27.51 12.57 -1.44
N LEU A 327 -27.33 11.85 -2.54
CA LEU A 327 -27.50 12.39 -3.89
C LEU A 327 -28.97 12.66 -4.21
N GLY A 328 -29.29 13.87 -4.71
CA GLY A 328 -30.63 14.22 -5.20
C GLY A 328 -31.62 14.74 -4.14
N ARG A 329 -31.13 15.40 -3.08
CA ARG A 329 -31.97 16.15 -2.12
C ARG A 329 -32.08 17.63 -2.40
#